data_AF-A0A3C0Z7U7-F1
#
_entry.id   AF-A0A3C0Z7U7-F1
#
_cell.length_a   1.000
_cell.length_b   1.000
_cell.length_c   1.000
_cell.angle_alpha   90.00
_cell.angle_beta   90.00
_cell.angle_gamma   90.00
#
_symmetry.space_group_name_H-M   'P 1'
#
loop_
_entity.id
_entity.type
_entity.pdbx_description
1 polymer ?
#
loop_
_entity_poly.entity_id
_entity_poly.type
_entity_poly.pdbx_seq_one_letter_code
_entity_poly.pdbx_strand_id
1 'polypeptide(L)' 'MATITFKGNPVNTKGSLPQVGEQAPDFKLTACDLSDKSLTDFKGNKIILNI' A
#
# COMPACT_ATOMS: atom_id res chain seq x y z
N MET A 1 -13.03 -2.35 2.67
CA MET A 1 -13.64 -1.31 1.83
C MET A 1 -13.84 -0.09 2.71
N ALA A 2 -13.34 1.07 2.30
CA ALA A 2 -13.54 2.33 3.00
C ALA A 2 -14.25 3.32 2.09
N THR A 3 -15.17 4.11 2.64
CA THR A 3 -15.81 5.23 1.92
C THR A 3 -14.98 6.48 2.19
N ILE A 4 -14.46 7.08 1.13
CA ILE A 4 -13.68 8.33 1.16
C ILE A 4 -14.37 9.39 0.31
N THR A 5 -13.97 10.66 0.45
CA THR A 5 -14.49 11.74 -0.37
C THR A 5 -13.43 12.20 -1.37
N PHE A 6 -13.73 12.14 -2.67
CA PHE A 6 -12.90 12.71 -3.73
C PHE A 6 -13.57 13.95 -4.31
N LYS A 7 -12.96 15.12 -4.08
CA LYS A 7 -13.52 16.44 -4.47
C LYS A 7 -14.97 16.64 -4.00
N GLY A 8 -15.28 16.23 -2.77
CA GLY A 8 -16.62 16.33 -2.18
C GLY A 8 -17.59 15.20 -2.57
N ASN A 9 -17.23 14.32 -3.51
CA ASN A 9 -18.07 13.18 -3.91
C ASN A 9 -17.65 11.91 -3.17
N PRO A 10 -18.59 11.13 -2.62
CA PRO A 10 -18.27 9.86 -1.96
C PRO A 10 -17.79 8.83 -3.00
N VAL A 11 -16.67 8.18 -2.72
CA VAL A 11 -16.11 7.08 -3.51
C VAL A 11 -15.68 5.96 -2.58
N ASN A 12 -15.72 4.71 -3.07
CA ASN A 12 -15.36 3.54 -2.30
C ASN A 12 -13.99 3.02 -2.73
N THR A 13 -13.12 2.71 -1.77
CA THR A 13 -11.85 2.04 -2.04
C THR A 13 -12.07 0.56 -2.32
N LYS A 14 -11.29 -0.01 -3.24
CA LYS A 14 -11.28 -1.47 -3.46
C LYS A 14 -10.30 -2.11 -2.48
N GLY A 15 -10.74 -3.17 -1.80
CA GLY A 15 -9.94 -3.85 -0.77
C GLY A 15 -10.05 -3.22 0.63
N SER A 16 -9.24 -3.70 1.56
CA SER A 16 -9.16 -3.25 2.95
C SER A 16 -7.73 -2.88 3.29
N LEU A 17 -7.55 -1.82 4.07
CA LEU A 17 -6.24 -1.46 4.61
C LEU A 17 -5.92 -2.38 5.80
N PRO A 18 -4.66 -2.81 5.95
CA PRO A 18 -4.25 -3.64 7.08
C PRO A 18 -4.38 -2.86 8.40
N GLN A 19 -4.77 -3.57 9.46
CA GLN A 19 -4.87 -2.98 10.79
C GLN A 19 -3.52 -2.91 11.50
N VAL A 20 -3.42 -2.09 12.56
CA VAL A 20 -2.20 -2.02 13.36
C VAL A 20 -1.92 -3.38 14.01
N GLY A 21 -0.70 -3.89 13.82
CA GLY A 21 -0.30 -5.22 14.31
C GLY A 21 -0.56 -6.35 13.31
N GLU A 22 -1.29 -6.09 12.23
CA GLU A 22 -1.43 -7.03 11.12
C GLU A 22 -0.14 -7.08 10.29
N GLN A 23 0.21 -8.25 9.76
CA GLN A 23 1.30 -8.38 8.82
C GLN A 23 0.96 -7.64 7.52
N ALA A 24 1.86 -6.77 7.05
CA ALA A 24 1.67 -6.05 5.80
C ALA A 24 1.52 -7.04 4.62
N PRO A 25 0.50 -6.88 3.76
CA PRO A 25 0.36 -7.67 2.54
C PRO A 25 1.58 -7.49 1.63
N ASP A 26 1.97 -8.57 0.95
CA ASP A 26 3.06 -8.49 -0.03
C ASP A 26 2.62 -7.65 -1.24
N PHE A 27 3.60 -7.04 -1.90
CA PHE A 27 3.39 -6.24 -3.10
C PHE A 27 4.47 -6.53 -4.12
N LYS A 28 4.17 -6.22 -5.39
CA LYS A 28 5.15 -6.18 -6.46
C LYS A 28 4.90 -4.92 -7.27
N LEU A 29 5.80 -3.95 -7.17
CA LEU A 29 5.70 -2.64 -7.80
C LEU A 29 6.91 -2.39 -8.70
N THR A 30 6.72 -1.55 -9.71
CA THR A 30 7.80 -1.14 -10.61
C THR A 30 8.48 0.09 -10.05
N ALA A 31 9.81 0.03 -9.91
CA ALA A 31 10.64 1.15 -9.47
C ALA A 31 10.96 2.11 -10.64
N CYS A 32 11.56 3.26 -10.31
CA CYS A 32 11.92 4.29 -11.30
C CYS A 32 12.91 3.80 -12.36
N ASP A 33 13.74 2.81 -12.01
CA ASP A 33 14.69 2.15 -12.90
C ASP A 33 14.07 0.99 -13.71
N LEU A 34 12.74 0.87 -13.67
CA LEU A 34 11.94 -0.20 -14.30
C LEU A 34 12.17 -1.59 -13.70
N SER A 35 12.90 -1.71 -12.60
CA SER A 35 13.05 -2.97 -11.87
C SER A 35 11.79 -3.28 -11.05
N ASP A 36 11.58 -4.57 -10.77
CA ASP A 36 10.55 -5.01 -9.84
C ASP A 36 11.04 -4.87 -8.40
N LYS A 37 10.20 -4.35 -7.51
CA LYS A 37 10.41 -4.28 -6.06
C LYS A 37 9.25 -4.91 -5.31
N SER A 38 9.60 -5.67 -4.28
CA SER A 38 8.69 -6.38 -3.39
C SER A 38 8.89 -5.98 -1.93
N LEU A 39 8.00 -6.40 -1.04
CA LEU A 39 8.17 -6.17 0.39
C LEU A 39 9.47 -6.82 0.91
N THR A 40 9.90 -7.91 0.27
CA THR A 40 11.09 -8.66 0.69
C THR A 40 12.40 -7.91 0.46
N ASP A 41 12.45 -7.02 -0.53
CA ASP A 41 13.63 -6.20 -0.84
C ASP A 41 13.97 -5.19 0.26
N PHE A 42 13.03 -4.94 1.17
CA PHE A 42 13.15 -3.98 2.26
C PHE A 42 13.23 -4.63 3.64
N LYS A 43 13.42 -5.96 3.71
CA LYS A 43 13.52 -6.70 4.98
C LYS A 43 14.58 -6.10 5.91
N GLY A 44 14.28 -6.10 7.20
CA GLY A 44 15.16 -5.57 8.25
C GLY A 44 15.06 -4.05 8.44
N ASN A 45 14.32 -3.34 7.59
CA ASN A 45 14.10 -1.90 7.72
C ASN A 45 12.66 -1.58 8.13
N LYS A 46 12.48 -0.47 8.85
CA LYS A 46 11.15 0.10 9.07
C LYS A 46 10.74 0.88 7.82
N ILE A 47 9.67 0.44 7.17
CA ILE A 47 9.20 1.01 5.91
C ILE A 47 7.99 1.90 6.19
N ILE A 48 7.93 3.06 5.52
CA ILE A 48 6.75 3.93 5.49
C ILE A 48 6.22 3.92 4.05
N LEU A 49 5.03 3.38 3.84
CA LEU A 49 4.36 3.35 2.54
C LEU A 49 3.44 4.57 2.43
N ASN A 50 3.75 5.49 1.52
CA ASN A 50 2.92 6.63 1.19
C ASN A 50 2.17 6.34 -0.12
N ILE A 51 0.86 6.13 -0.03
CA ILE A 51 -0.01 5.62 -1.11
C ILE A 51 -1.24 6.49 -1.33
#